data_AF-A0A2G4HQ37-F1
#
_entry.id   AF-A0A2G4HQ37-F1
#
_cell.length_a   1.000
_cell.length_b   1.000
_cell.length_c   1.000
_cell.angle_alpha   90.00
_cell.angle_beta   90.00
_cell.angle_gamma   90.00
#
_symmetry.space_group_name_H-M   'P 1'
#
loop_
_entity.id
_entity.type
_entity.pdbx_description
1 polymer ?
#
loop_
_entity_poly.entity_id
_entity_poly.type
_entity_poly.pdbx_seq_one_letter_code
_entity_poly.pdbx_strand_id
1 'polypeptide(L)' 'MGENALNLGLKQAQREQAPLPVVLWRFGLISLEQLDQVLAWQDNQP' A
#
# COMPACT_ATOMS: atom_id res chain seq x y z
N MET A 1 -11.75 -14.91 7.73
CA MET A 1 -10.70 -15.29 6.77
C MET A 1 -10.21 -14.06 5.98
N GLY A 2 -9.78 -12.97 6.66
CA GLY A 2 -9.36 -11.72 6.00
C GLY A 2 -8.02 -11.16 6.49
N GLU A 3 -7.52 -11.61 7.64
CA GLU A 3 -6.30 -11.09 8.26
C GLU A 3 -5.02 -11.48 7.51
N ASN A 4 -5.06 -12.57 6.72
CA ASN A 4 -3.89 -13.04 5.97
C ASN A 4 -3.55 -12.15 4.76
N ALA A 5 -4.54 -11.56 4.08
CA ALA A 5 -4.28 -10.75 2.89
C ALA A 5 -3.54 -9.44 3.26
N LEU A 6 -3.93 -8.83 4.37
CA LEU A 6 -3.26 -7.64 4.91
C LEU A 6 -1.82 -7.98 5.32
N ASN A 7 -1.62 -9.05 6.09
CA ASN A 7 -0.29 -9.44 6.56
C ASN A 7 0.65 -9.86 5.41
N LEU A 8 0.11 -10.53 4.39
CA LEU A 8 0.85 -10.84 3.16
C LEU A 8 1.19 -9.57 2.38
N GLY A 9 0.26 -8.63 2.24
CA GLY A 9 0.50 -7.33 1.60
C GLY A 9 1.57 -6.51 2.31
N LEU A 10 1.57 -6.50 3.65
CA LEU A 10 2.60 -5.86 4.48
C LEU A 10 3.98 -6.51 4.28
N LYS A 11 4.05 -7.85 4.31
CA LYS A 11 5.31 -8.59 4.10
C LYS A 11 5.86 -8.44 2.69
N GLN A 12 4.98 -8.37 1.69
CA GLN A 12 5.37 -8.19 0.30
C GLN A 12 5.88 -6.78 0.02
N ALA A 13 5.23 -5.75 0.59
CA ALA A 13 5.72 -4.37 0.55
C ALA A 13 7.13 -4.25 1.18
N GLN A 14 7.36 -4.92 2.31
CA GLN A 14 8.68 -4.96 2.97
C GLN A 14 9.75 -5.70 2.16
N ARG A 15 9.40 -6.77 1.43
CA ARG A 15 10.36 -7.57 0.64
C ARG A 15 10.66 -7.01 -0.74
N GLU A 16 9.68 -6.43 -1.42
CA GLU A 16 9.85 -5.93 -2.79
C GLU A 16 10.32 -4.46 -2.84
N GLN A 17 10.52 -3.80 -1.68
CA GLN A 17 10.68 -2.34 -1.59
C GLN A 17 9.53 -1.59 -2.29
N ALA A 18 8.40 -2.25 -2.50
CA ALA A 18 7.22 -1.65 -3.09
C ALA A 18 6.51 -0.84 -1.98
N PRO A 19 6.15 0.43 -2.23
CA PRO A 19 5.42 1.22 -1.27
C PRO A 19 4.14 0.49 -0.87
N LEU A 20 3.92 0.31 0.44
CA LEU A 20 2.69 -0.21 1.02
C LEU A 20 1.40 0.26 0.29
N PRO A 21 1.26 1.56 -0.05
CA PRO A 21 0.13 2.05 -0.84
C PRO A 21 -0.09 1.36 -2.18
N VAL A 22 0.98 1.07 -2.94
CA VAL A 22 0.87 0.42 -4.26
C VAL A 22 0.31 -1.00 -4.13
N VAL A 23 0.71 -1.71 -3.06
CA VAL A 23 0.19 -3.05 -2.77
C VAL A 23 -1.30 -2.97 -2.41
N LEU A 24 -1.71 -2.01 -1.59
CA LEU A 24 -3.12 -1.80 -1.22
C LEU A 24 -4.01 -1.53 -2.44
N TRP A 25 -3.53 -0.74 -3.41
CA TRP A 25 -4.25 -0.50 -4.67
C TRP A 25 -4.37 -1.79 -5.51
N ARG A 26 -3.30 -2.58 -5.59
CA ARG A 26 -3.29 -3.86 -6.33
C ARG A 26 -4.29 -4.88 -5.80
N PHE A 27 -4.59 -4.84 -4.50
CA PHE A 27 -5.61 -5.67 -3.86
C PHE A 27 -7.03 -5.06 -3.90
N GLY A 28 -7.19 -3.86 -4.49
CA GLY A 28 -8.49 -3.17 -4.55
C GLY A 28 -8.96 -2.62 -3.20
N LEU A 29 -8.07 -2.51 -2.22
CA LEU A 29 -8.38 -1.99 -0.88
C LEU A 29 -8.46 -0.46 -0.86
N ILE A 30 -7.82 0.20 -1.83
CA ILE A 30 -7.87 1.64 -2.04
C ILE A 30 -8.05 1.95 -3.53
N SER A 31 -8.75 3.05 -3.83
CA SER A 31 -8.91 3.58 -5.20
C SER A 31 -7.66 4.34 -5.64
N LEU A 32 -7.55 4.62 -6.94
CA LEU A 32 -6.41 5.36 -7.51
C LEU A 32 -6.24 6.75 -6.86
N GLU A 33 -7.33 7.44 -6.54
CA GLU A 33 -7.29 8.74 -5.84
C GLU A 33 -6.76 8.63 -4.40
N GLN A 34 -7.08 7.54 -3.70
CA GLN A 34 -6.57 7.28 -2.35
C GLN A 34 -5.09 6.86 -2.41
N LEU A 35 -4.68 6.17 -3.47
CA LEU A 35 -3.26 5.86 -3.73
C LEU A 35 -2.46 7.16 -3.90
N ASP A 36 -2.95 8.08 -4.73
CA ASP A 36 -2.32 9.37 -5.01
C ASP A 36 -2.12 10.20 -3.73
N GLN A 37 -3.15 10.30 -2.88
CA GLN A 37 -3.05 11.00 -1.59
C GLN A 37 -2.01 10.38 -0.65
N VAL A 38 -1.91 9.05 -0.58
CA VAL A 38 -0.94 8.38 0.30
C VAL A 38 0.48 8.55 -0.23
N LEU A 39 0.68 8.53 -1.56
CA LEU A 39 1.98 8.80 -2.17
C LEU A 39 2.40 10.27 -1.97
N ALA A 40 1.49 11.21 -2.16
CA ALA A 40 1.73 12.64 -1.91
C ALA A 40 2.09 12.91 -0.44
N TRP A 41 1.46 12.20 0.51
CA TRP A 41 1.81 12.29 1.92
C TRP A 41 3.20 11.72 2.24
N GLN A 42 3.63 10.67 1.54
CA GLN A 42 4.98 10.11 1.69
C GLN A 42 6.06 11.03 1.11
N ASP A 43 5.79 11.66 -0.03
CA ASP A 43 6.69 12.63 -0.68
C ASP A 43 6.86 13.90 0.16
N ASN A 44 5.79 14.32 0.85
CA ASN A 44 5.78 15.49 1.71
C ASN A 44 6.29 15.22 3.15
N GLN A 45 7.00 14.10 3.39
CA GLN A 45 7.71 13.88 4.66
C GLN A 45 9.09 14.57 4.62
N PRO A 46 9.44 15.38 5.63
CA PRO A 46 10.71 16.10 5.69
C PRO A 46 11.94 15.20 5.91
#